data_AF-A0A848V1P3-F1
#
_entry.id   AF-A0A848V1P3-F1
#
_cell.length_a   1.000
_cell.length_b   1.000
_cell.length_c   1.000
_cell.angle_alpha   90.00
_cell.angle_beta   90.00
_cell.angle_gamma   90.00
#
_symmetry.space_group_name_H-M   'P 1'
#
loop_
_entity.id
_entity.type
_entity.pdbx_description
1 polymer ?
#
loop_
_entity_poly.entity_id
_entity_poly.type
_entity_poly.pdbx_seq_one_letter_code
_entity_poly.pdbx_strand_id
1 'polypeptide(L)'
;MSSFDIRSAKRPDPDKVLSDIADYVLDYEVASEEAYRTARYCLMDTLACGFQALDYPACTKLLGPVVPGATMSGGARVPGTSYELDPVMAAFNIGAMIR
;
A
#
# COMPACT_ATOMS: atom_id res chain seq x y z
N MET A 1 15.43 -2.30 33.53
CA MET A 1 14.01 -2.20 33.12
C MET A 1 13.34 -1.21 34.05
N SER A 2 13.07 0.00 33.56
CA SER A 2 12.35 1.02 34.33
C SER A 2 10.94 0.50 34.59
N SER A 3 10.57 0.41 35.87
CA SER A 3 9.21 0.11 36.31
C SER A 3 8.30 1.24 35.83
N PHE A 4 7.29 0.91 35.04
CA PHE A 4 6.22 1.83 34.67
C PHE A 4 5.48 2.24 35.94
N ASP A 5 5.49 3.53 36.27
CA ASP A 5 4.64 4.07 37.32
C ASP A 5 3.21 4.18 36.79
N ILE A 6 2.36 3.22 37.18
CA ILE A 6 0.94 3.15 36.81
C ILE A 6 0.11 4.35 37.32
N ARG A 7 0.67 5.21 38.19
CA ARG A 7 0.01 6.42 38.70
C ARG A 7 0.39 7.67 37.93
N SER A 8 1.34 7.58 36.99
CA SER A 8 1.74 8.70 36.16
C SER A 8 0.77 8.93 35.01
N ALA A 9 0.30 10.16 34.85
CA ALA A 9 -0.46 10.58 33.66
C ALA A 9 0.44 10.88 32.45
N LYS A 10 1.77 10.75 32.59
CA LYS A 10 2.72 10.97 31.49
C LYS A 10 2.63 9.80 30.53
N ARG A 11 2.19 10.07 29.30
CA ARG A 11 2.16 9.07 28.22
C ARG A 11 3.60 8.61 27.92
N PRO A 12 3.85 7.30 27.80
CA PRO A 12 5.14 6.81 27.38
C PRO A 12 5.44 7.17 25.93
N ASP A 13 6.73 7.20 25.60
CA ASP A 13 7.19 7.33 24.23
C ASP A 13 6.81 6.09 23.41
N PRO A 14 6.73 6.19 22.06
CA PRO A 14 6.48 5.03 21.21
C PRO A 14 7.53 3.93 21.41
N ASP A 15 7.11 2.68 21.20
CA ASP A 15 8.03 1.54 21.22
C ASP A 15 9.16 1.74 20.22
N LYS A 16 10.38 1.35 20.61
CA LYS A 16 11.58 1.54 19.79
C LYS A 16 11.43 1.04 18.36
N VAL A 17 10.75 -0.10 18.16
CA VAL A 17 10.51 -0.67 16.82
C VAL A 17 9.71 0.29 15.92
N LEU A 18 8.73 1.00 16.47
CA LEU A 18 7.92 1.97 15.71
C LEU A 18 8.75 3.20 15.36
N SER A 19 9.54 3.70 16.31
CA SER A 19 10.44 4.83 16.08
C SER A 19 11.51 4.49 15.05
N ASP A 20 12.15 3.32 15.13
CA ASP A 20 13.19 2.89 14.19
C ASP A 20 12.65 2.79 12.75
N ILE A 21 11.41 2.30 12.56
CA ILE A 21 10.76 2.28 11.24
C ILE A 21 10.46 3.70 10.75
N ALA A 22 9.95 4.57 11.64
CA ALA A 22 9.63 5.96 11.28
C ALA A 22 10.88 6.74 10.87
N ASP A 23 11.95 6.64 11.65
CA ASP A 23 13.24 7.29 11.38
C ASP A 23 13.83 6.79 10.04
N TYR A 24 13.76 5.48 9.76
CA TYR A 24 14.18 4.94 8.46
C TYR A 24 13.36 5.52 7.30
N VAL A 25 12.03 5.58 7.42
CA VAL A 25 11.16 6.07 6.33
C VAL A 25 11.35 7.58 6.08
N LEU A 26 11.62 8.36 7.12
CA LEU A 26 11.74 9.82 7.03
C LEU A 26 13.14 10.29 6.61
N ASP A 27 14.19 9.66 7.15
CA ASP A 27 15.54 10.25 7.10
C ASP A 27 16.53 9.44 6.24
N TYR A 28 16.24 8.18 5.91
CA TYR A 28 17.17 7.37 5.12
C TYR A 28 17.10 7.70 3.62
N GLU A 29 18.24 8.05 3.04
CA GLU A 29 18.37 8.26 1.60
C GLU A 29 18.91 7.00 0.91
N VAL A 30 18.14 6.46 -0.04
CA VAL A 30 18.56 5.30 -0.84
C VAL A 30 19.55 5.76 -1.92
N ALA A 31 20.83 5.43 -1.77
CA ALA A 31 21.88 5.79 -2.75
C ALA A 31 22.30 4.66 -3.72
N SER A 32 21.55 3.54 -3.75
CA SER A 32 21.91 2.36 -4.56
C SER A 32 21.24 2.37 -5.92
N GLU A 33 22.01 2.55 -6.99
CA GLU A 33 21.53 2.44 -8.37
C GLU A 33 20.92 1.07 -8.64
N GLU A 34 21.52 0.01 -8.10
CA GLU A 34 21.02 -1.36 -8.26
C GLU A 34 19.66 -1.55 -7.60
N ALA A 35 19.43 -0.93 -6.43
CA ALA A 35 18.14 -0.99 -5.76
C ALA A 35 17.04 -0.34 -6.62
N TYR A 36 17.29 0.84 -7.20
CA TYR A 36 16.34 1.50 -8.08
C TYR A 36 16.12 0.75 -9.40
N ARG A 37 17.19 0.21 -9.99
CA ARG A 37 17.10 -0.60 -11.22
C ARG A 37 16.24 -1.84 -11.01
N THR A 38 16.46 -2.55 -9.90
CA THR A 38 15.68 -3.73 -9.56
C THR A 38 14.25 -3.38 -9.14
N ALA A 39 14.03 -2.28 -8.42
CA ALA A 39 12.69 -1.80 -8.11
C ALA A 39 11.86 -1.48 -9.37
N ARG A 40 12.49 -0.94 -10.42
CA ARG A 40 11.84 -0.74 -11.73
C ARG A 40 11.40 -2.05 -12.36
N TYR A 41 12.21 -3.10 -12.31
CA TYR A 41 11.82 -4.42 -12.80
C TYR A 41 10.71 -5.03 -11.96
N CYS A 42 10.78 -4.90 -10.63
CA CYS A 42 9.73 -5.34 -9.72
C CYS A 42 8.39 -4.66 -10.04
N LEU A 43 8.39 -3.36 -10.31
CA LEU A 43 7.17 -2.64 -10.73
C LEU A 43 6.59 -3.20 -12.04
N MET A 44 7.44 -3.46 -13.04
CA MET A 44 6.99 -4.02 -14.32
C MET A 44 6.38 -5.42 -14.14
N ASP A 45 7.05 -6.28 -13.38
CA ASP A 45 6.59 -7.65 -13.08
C ASP A 45 5.27 -7.65 -12.29
N THR A 46 5.18 -6.81 -11.26
CA THR A 46 4.00 -6.65 -10.41
C THR A 46 2.78 -6.21 -11.22
N LEU A 47 2.95 -5.21 -12.10
CA LEU A 47 1.86 -4.76 -12.98
C LEU A 47 1.45 -5.84 -13.98
N ALA A 48 2.41 -6.59 -14.54
CA ALA A 48 2.10 -7.69 -15.45
C ALA A 48 1.28 -8.80 -14.77
N CYS A 49 1.66 -9.20 -13.54
CA CYS A 49 0.87 -10.12 -12.72
C CYS A 49 -0.55 -9.59 -12.50
N GLY A 50 -0.67 -8.31 -12.14
CA GLY A 50 -1.96 -7.65 -11.94
C GLY A 50 -2.85 -7.65 -13.19
N PHE A 51 -2.29 -7.41 -14.38
CA PHE A 51 -3.05 -7.47 -15.63
C PHE A 51 -3.50 -8.90 -15.95
N GLN A 52 -2.65 -9.89 -15.73
CA GLN A 52 -3.02 -11.29 -15.94
C GLN A 52 -4.16 -11.74 -15.00
N ALA A 53 -4.22 -11.22 -13.77
CA ALA A 53 -5.29 -11.54 -12.82
C ALA A 53 -6.69 -11.08 -13.30
N LEU A 54 -6.77 -10.10 -14.21
CA LEU A 54 -8.05 -9.61 -14.76
C LEU A 54 -8.78 -10.66 -15.62
N ASP A 55 -8.07 -11.69 -16.11
CA ASP A 55 -8.66 -12.81 -16.84
C ASP A 55 -9.37 -13.82 -15.90
N TYR A 56 -9.25 -13.65 -14.58
CA TYR A 56 -9.79 -14.58 -13.58
C TYR A 56 -11.03 -13.98 -12.90
N PRO A 57 -12.25 -14.51 -13.16
CA PRO A 57 -13.48 -14.01 -12.53
C PRO A 57 -13.48 -14.06 -11.00
N ALA A 58 -12.67 -14.94 -10.42
CA ALA A 58 -12.49 -15.03 -8.98
C ALA A 58 -11.82 -13.78 -8.38
N CYS A 59 -10.90 -13.15 -9.12
CA CYS A 59 -10.29 -11.88 -8.75
C CYS A 59 -11.24 -10.72 -9.07
N THR A 60 -11.71 -10.62 -10.31
CA THR A 60 -12.47 -9.44 -10.78
C THR A 60 -13.81 -9.24 -10.07
N LYS A 61 -14.44 -10.28 -9.53
CA LYS A 61 -15.65 -10.14 -8.70
C LYS A 61 -15.44 -9.36 -7.40
N LEU A 62 -14.20 -9.20 -6.95
CA LEU A 62 -13.83 -8.46 -5.74
C LEU A 62 -13.40 -7.02 -6.05
N LEU A 63 -13.25 -6.67 -7.32
CA LEU A 63 -12.80 -5.35 -7.76
C LEU A 63 -13.98 -4.39 -7.93
N GLY A 64 -13.64 -3.11 -8.11
CA GLY A 64 -14.58 -2.01 -8.23
C GLY A 64 -14.89 -1.30 -6.92
N PRO A 65 -15.84 -0.35 -6.94
CA PRO A 65 -16.29 0.36 -5.77
C PRO A 65 -17.12 -0.53 -4.85
N VAL A 66 -17.12 -0.24 -3.55
CA VAL A 66 -17.99 -0.92 -2.56
C VAL A 66 -19.47 -0.78 -2.93
N VAL A 67 -19.86 0.40 -3.42
CA VAL A 67 -21.21 0.67 -3.93
C VAL A 67 -21.16 0.70 -5.45
N PRO A 68 -21.84 -0.23 -6.16
CA PRO A 68 -21.85 -0.27 -7.62
C PRO A 68 -22.27 1.07 -8.22
N GLY A 69 -21.50 1.55 -9.21
CA GLY A 69 -21.72 2.83 -9.88
C GLY A 69 -21.11 4.05 -9.18
N ALA A 70 -20.57 3.91 -7.96
CA ALA A 70 -19.82 4.99 -7.35
C ALA A 70 -18.50 5.25 -8.10
N THR A 71 -18.13 6.52 -8.21
CA THR A 71 -16.88 6.99 -8.81
C THR A 71 -16.37 8.20 -8.06
N MET A 72 -15.05 8.40 -8.05
CA MET A 72 -14.41 9.56 -7.46
C MET A 72 -13.59 10.29 -8.53
N SER A 73 -14.10 11.42 -9.02
CA SER A 73 -13.35 12.26 -9.96
C SER A 73 -12.05 12.78 -9.32
N GLY A 74 -10.92 12.59 -10.00
CA GLY A 74 -9.58 12.84 -9.47
C GLY A 74 -9.08 11.74 -8.52
N GLY A 75 -9.76 10.59 -8.48
CA GLY A 75 -9.43 9.46 -7.62
C GLY A 75 -8.25 8.64 -8.12
N ALA A 76 -7.84 7.67 -7.31
CA ALA A 76 -6.83 6.70 -7.69
C ALA A 76 -7.39 5.72 -8.72
N ARG A 77 -6.63 5.48 -9.81
CA ARG A 77 -7.02 4.61 -10.91
C ARG A 77 -6.49 3.20 -10.71
N VAL A 78 -7.32 2.21 -11.05
CA VAL A 78 -6.94 0.79 -11.01
C VAL A 78 -6.46 0.37 -12.41
N PRO A 79 -5.17 0.02 -12.60
CA PRO A 79 -4.61 -0.29 -13.91
C PRO A 79 -5.38 -1.40 -14.65
N GLY A 80 -5.58 -1.25 -15.96
CA GLY A 80 -6.29 -2.25 -16.78
C GLY A 80 -7.81 -2.22 -16.63
N THR A 81 -8.37 -1.28 -15.86
CA THR A 81 -9.81 -1.09 -15.66
C THR A 81 -10.22 0.36 -15.95
N SER A 82 -11.53 0.63 -15.96
CA SER A 82 -12.08 1.99 -16.00
C SER A 82 -12.34 2.60 -14.62
N TYR A 83 -11.94 1.91 -13.53
CA TYR A 83 -12.26 2.37 -12.18
C TYR A 83 -11.41 3.57 -11.75
N GLU A 84 -12.11 4.52 -11.14
CA GLU A 84 -11.55 5.68 -10.47
C GLU A 84 -12.18 5.77 -9.07
N LEU A 85 -11.38 5.47 -8.05
CA LEU A 85 -11.84 5.15 -6.69
C LEU A 85 -11.13 6.03 -5.65
N ASP A 86 -11.63 6.00 -4.42
CA ASP A 86 -10.87 6.52 -3.30
C ASP A 86 -9.57 5.71 -3.08
N PRO A 87 -8.53 6.29 -2.45
CA PRO A 87 -7.24 5.63 -2.30
C PRO A 87 -7.29 4.30 -1.55
N VAL A 88 -8.22 4.12 -0.61
CA VAL A 88 -8.33 2.89 0.18
C VAL A 88 -8.84 1.76 -0.70
N MET A 89 -9.93 2.00 -1.45
CA MET A 89 -10.48 1.00 -2.36
C MET A 89 -9.57 0.72 -3.56
N ALA A 90 -8.93 1.74 -4.11
CA ALA A 90 -7.93 1.55 -5.17
C ALA A 90 -6.75 0.69 -4.68
N ALA A 91 -6.26 0.92 -3.44
CA ALA A 91 -5.18 0.13 -2.87
C ALA A 91 -5.59 -1.34 -2.69
N PHE A 92 -6.80 -1.63 -2.21
CA PHE A 92 -7.30 -3.00 -2.12
C PHE A 92 -7.39 -3.66 -3.51
N ASN A 93 -7.94 -2.94 -4.49
CA ASN A 93 -8.09 -3.45 -5.86
C ASN A 93 -6.73 -3.82 -6.47
N ILE A 94 -5.75 -2.92 -6.38
CA ILE A 94 -4.39 -3.17 -6.88
C ILE A 94 -3.73 -4.31 -6.10
N GLY A 95 -3.85 -4.31 -4.76
CA GLY A 95 -3.29 -5.35 -3.90
C GLY A 95 -3.83 -6.75 -4.20
N ALA A 96 -5.13 -6.87 -4.44
CA ALA A 96 -5.80 -8.13 -4.78
C ALA A 96 -5.56 -8.57 -6.23
N MET A 97 -5.20 -7.66 -7.14
CA MET A 97 -4.80 -8.02 -8.50
C MET A 97 -3.40 -8.62 -8.53
N ILE A 98 -2.48 -8.06 -7.73
CA ILE A 98 -1.07 -8.49 -7.75
C ILE A 98 -0.81 -9.72 -6.86
N ARG A 99 -1.81 -10.23 -6.12
CA ARG A 99 -1.68 -11.38 -5.22
C ARG A 99 -3.00 -12.08 -4.94
#